data_AF-A0A059EXP4-F1
#
_entry.id   AF-A0A059EXP4-F1
#
_cell.length_a   1.000
_cell.length_b   1.000
_cell.length_c   1.000
_cell.angle_alpha   90.00
_cell.angle_beta   90.00
_cell.angle_gamma   90.00
#
_symmetry.space_group_name_H-M   'P 1'
#
loop_
_entity.id
_entity.type
_entity.pdbx_description
1 polymer ?
#
loop_
_entity_poly.entity_id
_entity_poly.type
_entity_poly.pdbx_seq_one_letter_code
_entity_poly.pdbx_strand_id
1 'polypeptide(L)'
;MRFDSINLFPGHSTKNISNVLLNNYLIYLEKNDNSSDSEDKIDNTKLIFGLIIELTYLASKLTTILVFFIYTTLNLRIPFNVLREFIRGITIFAQKLKNWYKLMSLLKFIEKCKIVQGTCPICREDMEMGREIWCGHGFHSVCIKRWAEKQMQCPVCRKEIMTKSDGIPVQLIQ
;
A
#
# COMPACT_ATOMS: atom_id res chain seq x y z
N MET A 1 35.64 -23.21 -22.01
CA MET A 1 36.13 -22.34 -20.91
C MET A 1 35.06 -21.30 -20.64
N ARG A 2 34.47 -21.34 -19.44
CA ARG A 2 33.49 -20.37 -18.93
C ARG A 2 34.20 -19.05 -18.66
N PHE A 3 33.60 -17.94 -19.06
CA PHE A 3 33.87 -16.64 -18.47
C PHE A 3 32.53 -16.03 -18.06
N ASP A 4 32.26 -16.09 -16.76
CA ASP A 4 31.23 -15.34 -16.08
C ASP A 4 31.77 -13.94 -15.79
N SER A 5 31.05 -12.89 -16.19
CA SER A 5 31.32 -11.52 -15.75
C SER A 5 30.02 -10.74 -15.54
N ILE A 6 29.50 -10.90 -14.32
CA ILE A 6 29.08 -9.85 -13.36
C ILE A 6 28.20 -8.72 -13.91
N ASN A 7 26.93 -8.75 -13.48
CA ASN A 7 25.96 -7.67 -13.53
C ASN A 7 26.47 -6.42 -12.79
N LEU A 8 26.72 -5.33 -13.52
CA LEU A 8 27.07 -4.01 -13.00
C LEU A 8 25.91 -3.03 -13.21
N PHE A 9 24.80 -3.21 -12.50
CA PHE A 9 23.85 -2.12 -12.23
C PHE A 9 23.04 -2.42 -10.96
N PRO A 10 23.39 -1.86 -9.78
CA PRO A 10 22.46 -1.78 -8.68
C PRO A 10 21.69 -0.45 -8.74
N GLY A 11 20.36 -0.60 -8.71
CA GLY A 11 19.39 0.48 -8.78
C GLY A 11 19.52 1.52 -7.68
N HIS A 12 19.22 2.76 -8.08
CA HIS A 12 19.23 3.95 -7.25
C HIS A 12 18.08 3.89 -6.22
N SER A 13 18.35 3.33 -5.04
CA SER A 13 17.43 3.29 -3.90
C SER A 13 17.31 4.69 -3.29
N THR A 14 16.21 5.38 -3.54
CA THR A 14 15.83 6.65 -2.90
C THR A 14 15.36 6.47 -1.44
N LYS A 15 15.89 5.47 -0.73
CA LYS A 15 15.75 5.34 0.71
C LYS A 15 17.04 5.82 1.34
N ASN A 16 16.97 6.88 2.14
CA ASN A 16 17.71 7.04 3.40
C ASN A 16 17.92 8.50 3.84
N ILE A 17 17.51 9.51 3.09
CA ILE A 17 17.70 10.89 3.56
C ILE A 17 16.76 11.20 4.73
N SER A 18 15.46 10.87 4.62
CA SER A 18 14.49 11.06 5.71
C SER A 18 14.86 10.29 6.98
N ASN A 19 15.41 9.09 6.84
CA ASN A 19 15.82 8.25 7.96
C ASN A 19 17.09 8.78 8.61
N VAL A 20 18.04 9.29 7.82
CA VAL A 20 19.26 9.91 8.34
C VAL A 20 18.93 11.18 9.12
N LEU A 21 17.99 12.01 8.62
CA LEU A 21 17.53 13.19 9.35
C LEU A 21 16.79 12.86 10.64
N LEU A 22 15.88 11.87 10.58
CA LEU A 22 15.16 11.41 11.76
C LEU A 22 16.14 10.86 12.80
N ASN A 23 17.13 10.08 12.36
CA ASN A 23 18.14 9.51 13.25
C ASN A 23 19.04 10.60 13.85
N ASN A 24 19.44 11.59 13.05
CA ASN A 24 20.22 12.73 13.53
C ASN A 24 19.42 13.61 14.49
N TYR A 25 18.11 13.78 14.27
CA TYR A 25 17.21 14.50 15.17
C TYR A 25 17.02 13.79 16.51
N LEU A 26 16.90 12.46 16.50
CA LEU A 26 16.81 11.65 17.72
C LEU A 26 18.12 11.68 18.52
N ILE A 27 19.27 11.58 17.85
CA ILE A 27 20.60 11.68 18.48
C ILE A 27 20.81 13.08 19.10
N TYR A 28 20.28 14.13 18.44
CA TYR A 28 20.33 15.50 18.97
C TYR A 28 19.49 15.64 20.25
N LEU A 29 18.29 15.05 20.31
CA LEU A 29 17.45 15.08 21.51
C LEU A 29 18.10 14.33 22.69
N GLU A 30 18.83 13.25 22.44
CA GLU A 30 19.52 12.46 23.47
C GLU A 30 20.77 13.18 24.02
N LYS A 31 21.43 14.02 23.20
CA LYS A 31 22.64 14.75 23.61
C LYS A 31 22.33 16.01 24.43
N ASN A 32 21.14 16.61 24.25
CA ASN A 32 20.77 17.90 24.84
C ASN A 32 20.39 17.84 26.33
N ASP A 33 20.32 16.64 26.93
CA ASP A 33 20.10 16.48 28.38
C ASP A 33 21.39 16.60 29.21
N ASN A 34 22.59 16.71 28.58
CA ASN A 34 23.87 16.51 29.28
C ASN A 34 24.99 17.55 29.08
N SER A 35 24.83 18.68 28.38
CA SER A 35 25.96 19.62 28.20
C SER A 35 25.58 21.10 28.18
N SER A 36 26.53 21.90 28.66
CA SER A 36 26.40 23.28 29.14
C SER A 36 26.70 24.36 28.09
N ASP A 37 25.68 25.14 27.76
CA ASP A 37 25.51 26.54 27.31
C ASP A 37 26.50 27.25 26.33
N SER A 38 27.67 26.71 25.94
CA SER A 38 28.60 27.44 25.03
C SER A 38 29.09 26.67 23.80
N GLU A 39 29.26 25.34 23.88
CA GLU A 39 29.51 24.51 22.70
C GLU A 39 28.22 24.27 21.88
N ASP A 40 27.06 24.35 22.53
CA ASP A 40 25.75 24.13 21.90
C ASP A 40 25.43 25.18 20.82
N LYS A 41 25.94 26.40 20.95
CA LYS A 41 25.66 27.49 19.99
C LYS A 41 26.33 27.27 18.63
N ILE A 42 27.54 26.70 18.64
CA ILE A 42 28.32 26.38 17.43
C ILE A 42 27.74 25.16 16.73
N ASP A 43 27.26 24.18 17.49
CA ASP A 43 26.61 22.99 16.95
C ASP A 43 25.22 23.32 16.38
N ASN A 44 24.45 24.17 17.07
CA ASN A 44 23.14 24.64 16.58
C ASN A 44 23.23 25.44 15.28
N THR A 45 24.27 26.26 15.10
CA THR A 45 24.47 26.98 13.83
C THR A 45 24.78 26.04 12.68
N LYS A 46 25.64 25.02 12.88
CA LYS A 46 25.92 23.99 11.85
C LYS A 46 24.66 23.21 11.47
N LEU A 47 23.81 22.87 12.43
CA LEU A 47 22.53 22.19 12.19
C LEU A 47 21.57 23.06 11.35
N ILE A 48 21.46 24.34 11.69
CA ILE A 48 20.63 25.29 10.94
C ILE A 48 21.12 25.43 9.49
N PHE A 49 22.44 25.56 9.27
CA PHE A 49 22.99 25.62 7.91
C PHE A 49 22.73 24.33 7.12
N GLY A 50 22.84 23.16 7.76
CA GLY A 50 22.49 21.88 7.13
C GLY A 50 21.03 21.83 6.68
N LEU A 51 20.10 22.25 7.54
CA LEU A 51 18.67 22.31 7.22
C LEU A 51 18.37 23.29 6.08
N ILE A 52 19.01 24.47 6.06
CA ILE A 52 18.81 25.46 4.99
C ILE A 52 19.27 24.91 3.64
N ILE A 53 20.44 24.25 3.59
CA ILE A 53 20.97 23.66 2.35
C ILE A 53 20.03 22.57 1.83
N GLU A 54 19.47 21.76 2.72
CA GLU A 54 18.54 20.70 2.32
C GLU A 54 17.19 21.23 1.84
N LEU A 55 16.64 22.23 2.53
CA LEU A 55 15.40 22.90 2.13
C LEU A 55 15.55 23.61 0.79
N THR A 56 16.68 24.28 0.56
CA THR A 56 16.97 24.97 -0.70
C THR A 56 17.15 23.99 -1.86
N TYR A 57 17.82 22.85 -1.63
CA TYR A 57 17.93 21.79 -2.63
C TYR A 57 16.56 21.16 -2.99
N LEU A 58 15.71 20.92 -1.99
CA LEU A 58 14.37 20.39 -2.22
C LEU A 58 13.51 21.39 -3.01
N ALA A 59 13.57 22.66 -2.65
CA ALA A 59 12.86 23.73 -3.34
C ALA A 59 13.34 23.90 -4.78
N SER A 60 14.65 23.84 -5.04
CA SER A 60 15.20 23.92 -6.40
C SER A 60 14.75 22.75 -7.26
N LYS A 61 14.81 21.52 -6.72
CA LYS A 61 14.32 20.31 -7.41
C LYS A 61 12.84 20.39 -7.77
N LEU A 62 12.00 20.86 -6.84
CA LEU A 62 10.57 21.05 -7.10
C LEU A 62 10.36 22.09 -8.20
N THR A 63 11.10 23.20 -8.13
CA THR A 63 11.02 24.28 -9.12
C THR A 63 11.41 23.77 -10.52
N THR A 64 12.50 23.01 -10.64
CA THR A 64 12.93 22.43 -11.92
C THR A 64 11.90 21.46 -12.48
N ILE A 65 11.27 20.62 -11.64
CA ILE A 65 10.22 19.68 -12.06
C ILE A 65 8.97 20.42 -12.55
N LEU A 66 8.53 21.46 -11.83
CA LEU A 66 7.37 22.26 -12.22
C LEU A 66 7.63 23.01 -13.53
N VAL A 67 8.80 23.64 -13.67
CA VAL A 67 9.18 24.34 -14.90
C VAL A 67 9.27 23.36 -16.07
N PHE A 68 9.86 22.18 -15.89
CA PHE A 68 9.92 21.14 -16.92
C PHE A 68 8.51 20.68 -17.33
N PHE A 69 7.64 20.44 -16.36
CA PHE A 69 6.26 20.03 -16.61
C PHE A 69 5.45 21.12 -17.33
N ILE A 70 5.58 22.39 -16.92
CA ILE A 70 4.95 23.55 -17.56
C ILE A 70 5.50 23.74 -18.98
N TYR A 71 6.81 23.74 -19.17
CA TYR A 71 7.47 23.84 -20.47
C TYR A 71 7.01 22.73 -21.43
N THR A 72 6.96 21.50 -20.93
CA THR A 72 6.49 20.33 -21.68
C THR A 72 5.01 20.47 -22.05
N THR A 73 4.17 20.95 -21.11
CA THR A 73 2.74 21.20 -21.30
C THR A 73 2.45 22.32 -22.31
N LEU A 74 3.31 23.35 -22.36
CA LEU A 74 3.15 24.51 -23.24
C LEU A 74 3.72 24.26 -24.65
N ASN A 75 4.85 23.57 -24.78
CA ASN A 75 5.50 23.32 -26.07
C ASN A 75 4.99 22.07 -26.78
N LEU A 76 4.60 21.04 -26.04
CA LEU A 76 3.81 19.95 -26.59
C LEU A 76 2.36 20.36 -26.38
N ARG A 77 1.71 20.95 -27.40
CA ARG A 77 0.23 21.01 -27.49
C ARG A 77 -0.28 19.64 -27.07
N ILE A 78 -0.71 19.48 -25.81
CA ILE A 78 -0.83 18.15 -25.20
C ILE A 78 -1.66 17.30 -26.15
N PRO A 79 -1.08 16.31 -26.84
CA PRO A 79 -1.88 15.46 -27.69
C PRO A 79 -2.77 14.70 -26.72
N PHE A 80 -4.08 14.74 -26.95
CA PHE A 80 -5.13 13.98 -26.25
C PHE A 80 -4.70 12.53 -25.90
N ASN A 81 -3.73 11.99 -26.64
CA ASN A 81 -3.02 10.74 -26.41
C ASN A 81 -2.39 10.58 -25.01
N VAL A 82 -1.77 11.62 -24.43
CA VAL A 82 -1.15 11.51 -23.09
C VAL A 82 -2.21 11.45 -22.01
N LEU A 83 -3.22 12.32 -22.09
CA LEU A 83 -4.35 12.33 -21.15
C LEU A 83 -5.12 10.99 -21.16
N ARG A 84 -5.27 10.35 -22.33
CA ARG A 84 -5.91 9.04 -22.47
C ARG A 84 -5.20 7.95 -21.67
N GLU A 85 -3.87 7.91 -21.71
CA GLU A 85 -3.08 6.91 -20.99
C GLU A 85 -3.11 7.16 -19.47
N PHE A 86 -3.15 8.42 -19.04
CA PHE A 86 -3.39 8.76 -17.62
C PHE A 86 -4.79 8.36 -17.16
N ILE A 87 -5.84 8.65 -17.94
CA ILE A 87 -7.21 8.24 -17.60
C ILE A 87 -7.32 6.71 -17.51
N ARG A 88 -6.67 5.97 -18.43
CA ARG A 88 -6.58 4.50 -18.35
C ARG A 88 -5.88 4.02 -17.08
N GLY A 89 -4.77 4.66 -16.69
CA GLY A 89 -4.10 4.37 -15.43
C GLY A 89 -5.00 4.61 -14.23
N ILE A 90 -5.75 5.73 -14.23
CA ILE A 90 -6.68 6.12 -13.16
C ILE A 90 -7.86 5.15 -13.07
N THR A 91 -8.45 4.70 -14.18
CA THR A 91 -9.59 3.77 -14.15
C THR A 91 -9.16 2.39 -13.65
N ILE A 92 -8.01 1.87 -14.10
CA ILE A 92 -7.45 0.61 -13.60
C ILE A 92 -7.15 0.71 -12.11
N PHE A 93 -6.57 1.83 -11.67
CA PHE A 93 -6.27 2.07 -10.26
C PHE A 93 -7.55 2.18 -9.42
N ALA A 94 -8.54 2.94 -9.88
CA ALA A 94 -9.84 3.06 -9.23
C ALA A 94 -10.57 1.71 -9.14
N GLN A 95 -10.46 0.88 -10.18
CA GLN A 95 -11.05 -0.46 -10.20
C GLN A 95 -10.34 -1.41 -9.22
N LYS A 96 -9.01 -1.33 -9.13
CA LYS A 96 -8.23 -2.05 -8.10
C LYS A 96 -8.60 -1.59 -6.69
N LEU A 97 -8.76 -0.28 -6.48
CA LEU A 97 -9.19 0.28 -5.19
C LEU A 97 -10.60 -0.18 -4.81
N LYS A 98 -11.55 -0.18 -5.76
CA LYS A 98 -12.91 -0.66 -5.54
C LYS A 98 -12.92 -2.14 -5.14
N ASN A 99 -12.13 -2.97 -5.83
CA ASN A 99 -12.00 -4.39 -5.53
C ASN A 99 -11.34 -4.62 -4.15
N TRP A 100 -10.30 -3.86 -3.83
CA TRP A 100 -9.62 -3.92 -2.53
C TRP A 100 -10.54 -3.50 -1.38
N TYR A 101 -11.30 -2.42 -1.53
CA TYR A 101 -12.29 -1.99 -0.55
C TYR A 101 -13.39 -3.05 -0.37
N LYS A 102 -13.86 -3.66 -1.48
CA LYS A 102 -14.84 -4.77 -1.45
C LYS A 102 -14.29 -6.00 -0.71
N LEU A 103 -13.01 -6.34 -0.93
CA LEU A 103 -12.32 -7.41 -0.20
C LEU A 103 -12.15 -7.07 1.29
N MET A 104 -11.82 -5.82 1.63
CA MET A 104 -11.67 -5.40 3.02
C MET A 104 -13.01 -5.46 3.77
N SER A 105 -14.09 -5.05 3.11
CA SER A 105 -15.45 -5.19 3.63
C SER A 105 -15.83 -6.66 3.88
N LEU A 106 -15.43 -7.58 2.98
CA LEU A 106 -15.61 -9.03 3.16
C LEU A 106 -14.93 -9.58 4.39
N LEU A 107 -13.68 -9.19 4.62
CA LEU A 107 -12.91 -9.70 5.75
C LEU A 107 -13.54 -9.27 7.07
N LYS A 108 -14.03 -8.03 7.14
CA LYS A 108 -14.77 -7.52 8.28
C LYS A 108 -16.11 -8.25 8.50
N PHE A 109 -16.77 -8.67 7.42
CA PHE A 109 -18.00 -9.47 7.51
C PHE A 109 -17.72 -10.90 7.99
N ILE A 110 -16.74 -11.56 7.37
CA ILE A 110 -16.25 -12.89 7.78
C ILE A 110 -15.86 -12.85 9.26
N GLU A 111 -15.26 -11.75 9.72
CA GLU A 111 -14.88 -11.60 11.11
C GLU A 111 -16.04 -11.65 12.11
N LYS A 112 -17.24 -11.29 11.67
CA LYS A 112 -18.45 -11.28 12.48
C LYS A 112 -19.18 -12.63 12.50
N CYS A 113 -18.71 -13.62 11.72
CA CYS A 113 -19.36 -14.92 11.61
C CYS A 113 -19.00 -15.88 12.76
N LYS A 114 -19.88 -16.87 12.99
CA LYS A 114 -19.72 -17.89 14.03
C LYS A 114 -18.45 -18.72 13.80
N ILE A 115 -17.83 -19.10 14.91
CA ILE A 115 -16.70 -20.01 14.93
C ILE A 115 -17.25 -21.43 14.74
N VAL A 116 -16.74 -22.14 13.74
CA VAL A 116 -17.13 -23.53 13.43
C VAL A 116 -15.90 -24.41 13.45
N GLN A 117 -16.07 -25.62 13.98
CA GLN A 117 -15.06 -26.66 14.01
C GLN A 117 -15.31 -27.68 12.91
N GLY A 118 -14.26 -28.20 12.28
CA GLY A 118 -14.35 -29.21 11.22
C GLY A 118 -13.08 -29.29 10.39
N THR A 119 -13.14 -29.88 9.20
CA THR A 119 -12.01 -29.93 8.26
C THR A 119 -12.19 -28.88 7.16
N CYS A 120 -11.17 -28.07 6.89
CA CYS A 120 -11.26 -27.01 5.89
C CYS A 120 -11.23 -27.59 4.46
N PRO A 121 -12.22 -27.32 3.59
CA PRO A 121 -12.25 -27.88 2.22
C PRO A 121 -11.12 -27.38 1.32
N ILE A 122 -10.50 -26.25 1.66
CA ILE A 122 -9.47 -25.59 0.84
C ILE A 122 -8.08 -26.18 1.09
N CYS A 123 -7.67 -26.32 2.37
CA CYS A 123 -6.37 -26.88 2.73
C CYS A 123 -6.41 -28.35 3.19
N ARG A 124 -7.61 -28.90 3.43
CA ARG A 124 -7.84 -30.27 3.95
C ARG A 124 -7.23 -30.52 5.33
N GLU A 125 -7.02 -29.47 6.10
CA GLU A 125 -6.54 -29.52 7.49
C GLU A 125 -7.71 -29.22 8.44
N ASP A 126 -7.62 -29.75 9.66
CA ASP A 126 -8.61 -29.49 10.70
C ASP A 126 -8.52 -28.05 11.19
N MET A 127 -9.69 -27.45 11.40
CA MET A 127 -9.87 -26.06 11.81
C MET A 127 -10.59 -26.03 13.16
N GLU A 128 -9.90 -25.54 14.18
CA GLU A 128 -10.50 -25.27 15.50
C GLU A 128 -11.23 -23.91 15.52
N MET A 129 -10.78 -22.97 14.69
CA MET A 129 -11.35 -21.63 14.53
C MET A 129 -11.68 -21.30 13.07
N GLY A 130 -12.57 -22.10 12.48
CA GLY A 130 -13.14 -21.81 11.16
C GLY A 130 -14.17 -20.67 11.22
N ARG A 131 -14.34 -19.93 10.13
CA ARG A 131 -15.43 -18.95 9.98
C ARG A 131 -16.44 -19.41 8.95
N GLU A 132 -17.71 -19.40 9.34
CA GLU A 132 -18.82 -19.75 8.49
C GLU A 132 -19.22 -18.57 7.60
N ILE A 133 -19.23 -18.74 6.27
CA ILE A 133 -19.77 -17.71 5.37
C ILE A 133 -21.29 -17.84 5.25
N TRP A 134 -21.98 -16.81 4.73
CA TRP A 134 -23.45 -16.75 4.70
C TRP A 134 -24.16 -17.92 4.01
N CYS A 135 -23.45 -18.67 3.16
CA CYS A 135 -23.98 -19.87 2.52
C CYS A 135 -23.89 -21.14 3.40
N GLY A 136 -23.43 -21.03 4.64
CA GLY A 136 -23.37 -22.10 5.64
C GLY A 136 -22.08 -22.93 5.67
N HIS A 137 -21.07 -22.58 4.87
CA HIS A 137 -19.82 -23.36 4.78
C HIS A 137 -18.71 -22.73 5.63
N GLY A 138 -17.99 -23.54 6.39
CA GLY A 138 -16.87 -23.13 7.24
C GLY A 138 -15.51 -23.25 6.56
N PHE A 139 -14.63 -22.27 6.77
CA PHE A 139 -13.25 -22.29 6.27
C PHE A 139 -12.29 -21.61 7.26
N HIS A 140 -11.00 -21.92 7.19
CA HIS A 140 -9.98 -21.07 7.80
C HIS A 140 -10.10 -19.63 7.27
N SER A 141 -10.00 -18.64 8.17
CA SER A 141 -10.01 -17.20 7.82
C SER A 141 -9.00 -16.87 6.72
N VAL A 142 -7.80 -17.47 6.78
CA VAL A 142 -6.72 -17.26 5.80
C VAL A 142 -7.05 -17.93 4.46
N CYS A 143 -7.62 -19.14 4.48
CA CYS A 143 -7.95 -19.87 3.26
C CYS A 143 -9.07 -19.17 2.48
N ILE A 144 -10.14 -18.75 3.15
CA ILE A 144 -11.24 -18.04 2.49
C ILE A 144 -10.81 -16.64 1.99
N LYS A 145 -9.92 -15.95 2.72
CA LYS A 145 -9.33 -14.67 2.27
C LYS A 145 -8.57 -14.84 0.95
N ARG A 146 -7.63 -15.79 0.90
CA ARG A 146 -6.83 -16.08 -0.31
C ARG A 146 -7.69 -16.55 -1.48
N TRP A 147 -8.78 -17.26 -1.19
CA TRP A 147 -9.74 -17.66 -2.21
C TRP A 147 -10.52 -16.45 -2.76
N ALA A 148 -11.06 -15.61 -1.88
CA ALA A 148 -11.83 -14.40 -2.23
C ALA A 148 -11.02 -13.37 -3.03
N GLU A 149 -9.70 -13.30 -2.82
CA GLU A 149 -8.78 -12.50 -3.65
C GLU A 149 -8.79 -12.92 -5.12
N LYS A 150 -9.07 -14.20 -5.42
CA LYS A 150 -9.13 -14.75 -6.78
C LYS A 150 -10.56 -14.85 -7.29
N GLN A 151 -11.48 -15.35 -6.46
CA GLN A 151 -12.87 -15.67 -6.83
C GLN A 151 -13.82 -15.39 -5.66
N MET A 152 -14.80 -14.52 -5.88
CA MET A 152 -15.79 -14.09 -4.86
C MET A 152 -16.95 -15.09 -4.68
N GLN A 153 -16.68 -16.39 -4.77
CA GLN A 153 -17.67 -17.47 -4.72
C GLN A 153 -17.23 -18.54 -3.72
N CYS A 154 -18.17 -19.18 -3.03
CA CYS A 154 -17.92 -20.30 -2.14
C CYS A 154 -17.27 -21.47 -2.92
N PRO A 155 -16.14 -22.01 -2.46
CA PRO A 155 -15.49 -23.18 -3.09
C PRO A 155 -16.37 -24.43 -3.16
N VAL A 156 -17.34 -24.56 -2.25
CA VAL A 156 -18.19 -25.75 -2.12
C VAL A 156 -19.47 -25.62 -2.95
N CYS A 157 -20.21 -24.53 -2.77
CA CYS A 157 -21.54 -24.37 -3.38
C CYS A 157 -21.64 -23.29 -4.46
N ARG A 158 -20.53 -22.59 -4.78
CA ARG A 158 -20.44 -21.50 -5.78
C ARG A 158 -21.36 -20.29 -5.57
N LYS A 159 -22.17 -20.27 -4.51
CA LYS A 159 -22.88 -19.06 -4.05
C LYS A 159 -21.86 -17.96 -3.77
N GLU A 160 -22.20 -16.70 -4.05
CA GLU A 160 -21.28 -15.58 -3.80
C GLU A 160 -20.82 -15.55 -2.34
N ILE A 161 -19.77 -14.80 -1.99
CA ILE A 161 -19.37 -14.63 -0.57
C ILE A 161 -20.06 -13.38 0.03
N MET A 162 -20.83 -12.64 -0.79
CA MET A 162 -21.51 -11.39 -0.44
C MET A 162 -23.04 -11.44 -0.64
N THR A 163 -23.84 -12.11 0.20
CA THR A 163 -25.28 -11.76 0.33
C THR A 163 -25.72 -11.97 1.79
N LYS A 164 -26.47 -11.07 2.44
CA LYS A 164 -27.77 -10.47 2.12
C LYS A 164 -27.70 -8.95 2.33
N SER A 165 -27.97 -8.16 1.28
CA SER A 165 -28.02 -6.69 1.21
C SER A 165 -26.72 -5.92 0.87
N ASP A 166 -26.31 -5.96 -0.40
CA ASP A 166 -26.27 -4.69 -1.15
C ASP A 166 -27.73 -4.32 -1.48
N GLY A 167 -28.50 -3.85 -0.48
CA GLY A 167 -29.81 -3.18 -0.65
C GLY A 167 -30.91 -3.76 -1.56
N ILE A 168 -30.92 -5.02 -2.02
CA ILE A 168 -32.02 -5.55 -2.85
C ILE A 168 -32.46 -6.93 -2.33
N PRO A 169 -33.76 -7.11 -1.99
CA PRO A 169 -34.28 -8.41 -1.57
C PRO A 169 -34.42 -9.32 -2.79
N VAL A 170 -33.59 -10.36 -2.87
CA VAL A 170 -33.84 -11.47 -3.80
C VAL A 170 -34.85 -12.40 -3.15
N GLN A 171 -36.12 -12.15 -3.44
CA GLN A 171 -37.17 -13.13 -3.26
C GLN A 171 -37.12 -14.16 -4.40
N LEU A 172 -37.28 -15.43 -4.00
CA LEU A 172 -37.89 -16.53 -4.74
C LEU A 172 -37.26 -16.91 -6.09
N ILE A 173 -36.53 -18.04 -6.09
CA ILE A 173 -36.69 -19.03 -7.15
C ILE A 173 -37.08 -20.34 -6.44
N GLN A 174 -38.26 -20.79 -6.84
CA GLN A 174 -39.02 -21.94 -6.40
C GLN A 174 -38.34 -23.25 -6.80
#